data_AF-A0A972FA22-F1
#
_entry.id   AF-A0A972FA22-F1
#
_cell.length_a   1.000
_cell.length_b   1.000
_cell.length_c   1.000
_cell.angle_alpha   90.00
_cell.angle_beta   90.00
_cell.angle_gamma   90.00
#
_symmetry.space_group_name_H-M   'P 1'
#
loop_
_entity.id
_entity.type
_entity.pdbx_description
1 polymer ?
#
loop_
_entity_poly.entity_id
_entity_poly.type
_entity_poly.pdbx_seq_one_letter_code
_entity_poly.pdbx_strand_id
1 'polypeptide(L)'
;MKKKKLFGRAAIFIICAVFALAFLMPTVLTITNSFMSQSEIMSNYGVVFKENKEKGKAYISEKVNLKFIPDKVSFSQYATVLFKSPDYLFKFWNSVIMVLPIVVFQVAIASIAAYGFTRWRGKVRAVIFFSYVILMLMPYQVTLVPNYLVADWFGI
;
A
#
# COMPACT_ATOMS: atom_id res chain seq x y z
N MET A 1 -10.11 -9.25 44.77
CA MET A 1 -9.52 -8.17 43.94
C MET A 1 -9.05 -8.58 42.53
N LYS A 2 -8.74 -9.86 42.23
CA LYS A 2 -8.25 -10.29 40.90
C LYS A 2 -9.30 -10.31 39.76
N LYS A 3 -10.59 -10.55 40.07
CA LYS A 3 -11.68 -10.65 39.07
C LYS A 3 -11.98 -9.32 38.32
N LYS A 4 -11.89 -8.16 38.99
CA LYS A 4 -12.08 -6.84 38.36
C LYS A 4 -10.99 -6.51 37.33
N LYS A 5 -9.75 -6.98 37.55
CA LYS A 5 -8.64 -6.84 36.59
C LYS A 5 -8.79 -7.76 35.37
N LEU A 6 -9.40 -8.94 35.54
CA LEU A 6 -9.67 -9.87 34.43
C LEU A 6 -10.75 -9.31 33.49
N PHE A 7 -11.80 -8.72 34.06
CA PHE A 7 -12.89 -8.10 33.29
C PHE A 7 -12.41 -6.89 32.49
N GLY A 8 -11.57 -6.03 33.08
CA GLY A 8 -10.95 -4.92 32.35
C GLY A 8 -10.05 -5.38 31.18
N ARG A 9 -9.28 -6.46 31.37
CA ARG A 9 -8.46 -7.04 30.29
C ARG A 9 -9.30 -7.68 29.18
N ALA A 10 -10.41 -8.33 29.54
CA ALA A 10 -11.35 -8.88 28.57
C ALA A 10 -12.02 -7.77 27.75
N ALA A 11 -12.43 -6.66 28.39
CA ALA A 11 -13.00 -5.50 27.70
C ALA A 11 -12.00 -4.87 26.72
N ILE A 12 -10.74 -4.66 27.15
CA ILE A 12 -9.67 -4.14 26.28
C ILE A 12 -9.42 -5.09 25.11
N PHE A 13 -9.39 -6.40 25.35
CA PHE A 13 -9.21 -7.40 24.30
C PHE A 13 -10.34 -7.35 23.26
N ILE A 14 -11.60 -7.24 23.69
CA ILE A 14 -12.75 -7.12 22.79
C ILE A 14 -12.65 -5.84 21.96
N ILE A 15 -12.30 -4.71 22.57
CA ILE A 15 -12.13 -3.43 21.86
C ILE A 15 -11.00 -3.55 20.81
N CYS A 16 -9.84 -4.08 21.20
CA CYS A 16 -8.74 -4.31 20.27
C CYS A 16 -9.13 -5.27 19.13
N ALA A 17 -9.91 -6.33 19.42
CA ALA A 17 -10.38 -7.27 18.42
C ALA A 17 -11.34 -6.62 17.41
N VAL A 18 -12.25 -5.74 17.88
CA VAL A 18 -13.15 -4.98 17.00
C VAL A 18 -12.37 -4.02 16.10
N PHE A 19 -11.38 -3.30 16.65
CA PHE A 19 -10.51 -2.44 15.84
C PHE A 19 -9.67 -3.23 14.83
N ALA A 20 -9.11 -4.37 15.23
CA ALA A 20 -8.35 -5.23 14.33
C ALA A 20 -9.22 -5.76 13.18
N LEU A 21 -10.46 -6.19 13.47
CA LEU A 21 -11.41 -6.64 12.45
C LEU A 21 -11.79 -5.51 11.48
N ALA A 22 -12.03 -4.31 11.98
CA ALA A 22 -12.34 -3.15 11.14
C ALA A 22 -11.19 -2.80 10.19
N PHE A 23 -9.94 -2.84 10.67
CA PHE A 23 -8.75 -2.60 9.85
C PHE A 23 -8.46 -3.71 8.83
N LEU A 24 -8.79 -4.96 9.17
CA LEU A 24 -8.58 -6.11 8.27
C LEU A 24 -9.68 -6.23 7.21
N MET A 25 -10.86 -5.67 7.44
CA MET A 25 -12.01 -5.81 6.55
C MET A 25 -11.71 -5.44 5.08
N PRO A 26 -11.04 -4.32 4.76
CA PRO A 26 -10.67 -3.99 3.37
C PRO A 26 -9.69 -4.98 2.75
N THR A 27 -8.73 -5.48 3.54
CA THR A 27 -7.73 -6.46 3.08
C THR A 27 -8.40 -7.80 2.80
N VAL A 28 -9.28 -8.25 3.68
CA VAL A 28 -10.05 -9.49 3.50
C VAL A 28 -10.94 -9.39 2.27
N LEU A 29 -11.65 -8.27 2.09
CA LEU A 29 -12.42 -8.02 0.88
C LEU A 29 -11.55 -8.04 -0.38
N THR A 30 -10.36 -7.44 -0.34
CA THR A 30 -9.44 -7.44 -1.50
C THR A 30 -9.01 -8.86 -1.86
N ILE A 31 -8.69 -9.68 -0.86
CA ILE A 31 -8.31 -11.09 -1.05
C ILE A 31 -9.48 -11.88 -1.61
N THR A 32 -10.67 -11.79 -1.01
CA THR A 32 -11.86 -12.49 -1.49
C THR A 32 -12.23 -12.08 -2.92
N ASN A 33 -12.22 -10.79 -3.23
CA ASN A 33 -12.49 -10.30 -4.58
C ASN A 33 -11.45 -10.79 -5.60
N SER A 34 -10.20 -11.03 -5.19
CA SER A 34 -9.17 -11.63 -6.05
C SER A 34 -9.50 -13.06 -6.52
N PHE A 35 -10.42 -13.75 -5.86
CA PHE A 35 -10.92 -15.07 -6.25
C PHE A 35 -12.24 -15.03 -7.05
N MET A 36 -12.86 -13.86 -7.26
CA MET A 36 -14.09 -13.75 -8.05
C MET A 36 -13.83 -13.89 -9.56
N SER A 37 -14.78 -14.48 -10.29
CA SER A 37 -14.71 -14.53 -11.76
C SER A 37 -14.95 -13.16 -12.40
N GLN A 38 -14.41 -12.92 -13.61
CA GLN A 38 -14.61 -11.65 -14.34
C GLN A 38 -16.09 -11.30 -14.56
N SER A 39 -16.95 -12.31 -14.76
CA SER A 39 -18.40 -12.12 -14.89
C SER A 39 -19.07 -11.70 -13.58
N GLU A 40 -18.61 -12.20 -12.43
CA GLU A 40 -19.15 -11.82 -11.11
C GLU A 40 -18.74 -10.39 -10.75
N ILE A 41 -17.49 -10.01 -11.02
CA ILE A 41 -16.99 -8.63 -10.80
C ILE A 41 -17.80 -7.63 -11.61
N MET A 42 -18.05 -7.91 -12.89
CA MET A 42 -18.83 -7.03 -13.75
C MET A 42 -20.30 -6.94 -13.33
N SER A 43 -20.88 -8.00 -12.78
CA SER A 43 -22.26 -8.01 -12.27
C SER A 43 -22.45 -7.33 -10.90
N ASN A 44 -21.44 -7.38 -10.03
CA ASN A 44 -21.51 -6.81 -8.66
C ASN A 44 -20.91 -5.40 -8.53
N TYR A 45 -19.94 -5.04 -9.39
CA TYR A 45 -19.22 -3.76 -9.35
C TYR A 45 -19.32 -2.96 -10.66
N GLY A 46 -20.13 -3.40 -11.64
CA GLY A 46 -20.25 -2.77 -12.96
C GLY A 46 -20.66 -1.28 -12.94
N VAL A 47 -21.31 -0.81 -11.87
CA VAL A 47 -21.65 0.62 -11.68
C VAL A 47 -20.43 1.51 -11.42
N VAL A 48 -19.33 0.96 -10.89
CA VAL A 48 -18.07 1.70 -10.64
C VAL A 48 -17.25 1.88 -11.92
N PHE A 49 -17.41 0.96 -12.88
CA PHE A 49 -16.71 1.01 -14.17
C PHE A 49 -17.49 1.75 -15.27
N LYS A 50 -18.71 2.21 -14.99
CA LYS A 50 -19.54 2.98 -15.93
C LYS A 50 -18.96 4.33 -16.34
N GLU A 51 -18.04 4.89 -15.56
CA GLU A 51 -17.52 6.23 -15.85
C GLU A 51 -16.44 6.26 -16.96
N ASN A 52 -15.88 5.11 -17.37
CA ASN A 52 -14.70 5.12 -18.25
C ASN A 52 -14.74 4.22 -19.50
N LYS A 53 -15.85 3.56 -19.84
CA LYS A 53 -15.96 2.89 -21.16
C LYS A 53 -17.36 2.99 -21.76
N GLU A 54 -17.48 3.81 -22.79
CA GLU A 54 -18.44 3.58 -23.86
C GLU A 54 -18.27 2.16 -24.44
N LYS A 55 -19.42 1.53 -24.75
CA LYS A 55 -19.61 0.30 -25.54
C LYS A 55 -19.34 -1.04 -24.85
N GLY A 56 -20.41 -1.61 -24.28
CA GLY A 56 -20.55 -3.05 -24.07
C GLY A 56 -21.79 -3.38 -23.24
N LYS A 57 -22.88 -3.82 -23.90
CA LYS A 57 -24.12 -4.25 -23.25
C LYS A 57 -23.87 -5.49 -22.38
N ALA A 58 -23.75 -5.32 -21.07
CA ALA A 58 -23.86 -6.42 -20.11
C ALA A 58 -24.52 -5.92 -18.82
N TYR A 59 -25.63 -6.58 -18.50
CA TYR A 59 -26.56 -6.42 -17.38
C TYR A 59 -26.03 -5.66 -16.16
N ILE A 60 -26.67 -4.52 -15.92
CA ILE A 60 -26.27 -3.53 -14.93
C ILE A 60 -27.13 -3.74 -13.68
N SER A 61 -26.53 -4.23 -12.60
CA SER A 61 -27.17 -4.22 -11.28
C SER A 61 -26.93 -2.87 -10.60
N GLU A 62 -28.01 -2.22 -10.17
CA GLU A 62 -28.07 -0.86 -9.64
C GLU A 62 -27.50 -0.70 -8.21
N LYS A 63 -27.08 -1.79 -7.55
CA LYS A 63 -26.52 -1.76 -6.19
C LYS A 63 -25.22 -2.56 -6.09
N VAL A 64 -24.20 -1.93 -5.52
CA VAL A 64 -22.94 -2.57 -5.11
C VAL A 64 -23.28 -3.62 -4.04
N ASN A 65 -23.28 -4.89 -4.44
CA ASN A 65 -23.37 -5.99 -3.47
C ASN A 65 -21.96 -6.36 -3.04
N LEU A 66 -21.54 -5.85 -1.88
CA LEU A 66 -20.34 -6.28 -1.18
C LEU A 66 -20.50 -7.75 -0.76
N LYS A 67 -20.22 -8.68 -1.66
CA LYS A 67 -20.20 -10.11 -1.34
C LYS A 67 -18.85 -10.45 -0.70
N PHE A 68 -18.89 -10.80 0.58
CA PHE A 68 -17.73 -11.26 1.35
C PHE A 68 -17.24 -12.65 0.95
N ILE A 69 -18.01 -13.41 0.17
CA ILE A 69 -17.68 -14.76 -0.32
C ILE A 69 -18.09 -14.85 -1.82
N PRO A 70 -17.23 -15.32 -2.73
CA PRO A 70 -17.57 -15.52 -4.15
C PRO A 70 -18.54 -16.69 -4.31
N ASP A 71 -19.48 -16.62 -5.26
CA ASP A 71 -20.33 -17.78 -5.57
C ASP A 71 -19.58 -18.80 -6.43
N LYS A 72 -18.56 -18.36 -7.19
CA LYS A 72 -17.62 -19.22 -7.94
C LYS A 72 -16.17 -18.78 -7.74
N VAL A 73 -15.38 -19.62 -7.09
CA VAL A 73 -13.92 -19.41 -6.96
C VAL A 73 -13.25 -19.63 -8.31
N SER A 74 -12.63 -18.59 -8.86
CA SER A 74 -11.92 -18.64 -10.14
C SER A 74 -10.42 -18.45 -9.94
N PHE A 75 -9.64 -19.49 -10.24
CA PHE A 75 -8.16 -19.39 -10.31
C PHE A 75 -7.65 -18.84 -11.65
N SER A 76 -8.58 -18.53 -12.57
CA SER A 76 -8.25 -18.03 -13.91
C SER A 76 -7.50 -16.70 -13.89
N GLN A 77 -7.77 -15.84 -12.89
CA GLN A 77 -7.09 -14.54 -12.76
C GLN A 77 -5.62 -14.72 -12.36
N TYR A 78 -5.34 -15.57 -11.37
CA TYR A 78 -3.98 -15.92 -10.99
C TYR A 78 -3.21 -16.57 -12.14
N ALA A 79 -3.82 -17.55 -12.83
CA ALA A 79 -3.19 -18.19 -13.99
C ALA A 79 -2.93 -17.19 -15.13
N THR A 80 -3.81 -16.18 -15.30
CA THR A 80 -3.61 -15.14 -16.32
C THR A 80 -2.45 -14.23 -15.95
N VAL A 81 -2.37 -13.77 -14.71
CA VAL A 81 -1.28 -12.88 -14.23
C VAL A 81 0.07 -13.60 -14.20
N LEU A 82 0.10 -14.88 -13.82
CA LEU A 82 1.35 -15.67 -13.74
C LEU A 82 1.82 -16.20 -15.11
N PHE A 83 0.90 -16.59 -16.00
CA PHE A 83 1.28 -17.32 -17.23
C PHE A 83 0.83 -16.68 -18.54
N LYS A 84 -0.23 -15.85 -18.56
CA LYS A 84 -0.76 -15.24 -19.80
C LYS A 84 -0.40 -13.77 -19.97
N SER A 85 0.05 -13.09 -18.93
CA SER A 85 0.33 -11.64 -18.94
C SER A 85 1.77 -11.36 -18.54
N PRO A 86 2.75 -11.45 -19.47
CA PRO A 86 4.16 -11.23 -19.17
C PRO A 86 4.43 -9.82 -18.59
N ASP A 87 3.63 -8.82 -18.96
CA ASP A 87 3.81 -7.43 -18.50
C ASP A 87 3.71 -7.24 -16.99
N TYR A 88 2.90 -8.03 -16.29
CA TYR A 88 2.77 -7.93 -14.83
C TYR A 88 4.02 -8.44 -14.12
N LEU A 89 4.56 -9.58 -14.57
CA LEU A 89 5.78 -10.14 -14.02
C LEU A 89 6.98 -9.23 -14.30
N PHE A 90 7.05 -8.62 -15.48
CA PHE A 90 8.09 -7.63 -15.80
C PHE A 90 8.00 -6.39 -14.90
N LYS A 91 6.81 -5.82 -14.69
CA LYS A 91 6.63 -4.68 -13.77
C LYS A 91 6.99 -5.05 -12.33
N PHE A 92 6.62 -6.25 -11.89
CA PHE A 92 6.99 -6.76 -10.57
C PHE A 92 8.51 -6.84 -10.40
N TRP A 93 9.21 -7.50 -11.33
CA TRP A 93 10.66 -7.61 -11.26
C TRP A 93 11.36 -6.25 -11.40
N ASN A 94 10.87 -5.34 -12.24
CA ASN A 94 11.38 -3.98 -12.31
C ASN A 94 11.25 -3.26 -10.95
N SER A 95 10.11 -3.41 -10.27
CA SER A 95 9.94 -2.87 -8.91
C SER A 95 10.92 -3.48 -7.92
N VAL A 96 11.14 -4.80 -7.96
CA VAL A 96 12.09 -5.48 -7.07
C VAL A 96 13.52 -4.99 -7.32
N ILE A 97 13.92 -4.90 -8.59
CA ILE A 97 15.25 -4.43 -9.01
C ILE A 97 15.48 -2.97 -8.63
N MET A 98 14.44 -2.13 -8.61
CA MET A 98 14.56 -0.75 -8.12
C MET A 98 14.64 -0.67 -6.59
N VAL A 99 13.76 -1.36 -5.87
CA VAL A 99 13.66 -1.23 -4.40
C VAL A 99 14.90 -1.78 -3.70
N LEU A 100 15.46 -2.90 -4.17
CA LEU A 100 16.58 -3.57 -3.53
C LEU A 100 17.82 -2.68 -3.38
N PRO A 101 18.38 -2.06 -4.45
CA PRO A 101 19.51 -1.14 -4.32
C PRO A 101 19.13 0.11 -3.52
N ILE A 102 17.95 0.69 -3.73
CA ILE A 102 17.50 1.89 -3.00
C ILE A 102 17.56 1.65 -1.49
N VAL A 103 17.01 0.55 -1.00
CA VAL A 103 17.00 0.22 0.43
C VAL A 103 18.40 -0.06 0.95
N VAL A 104 19.22 -0.80 0.19
CA VAL A 104 20.62 -1.11 0.59
C VAL A 104 21.43 0.18 0.77
N PHE A 105 21.41 1.08 -0.22
CA PHE A 105 22.13 2.35 -0.14
C PHE A 105 21.54 3.27 0.95
N GLN A 106 20.22 3.32 1.08
CA GLN A 106 19.56 4.12 2.10
C GLN A 106 19.97 3.68 3.52
N VAL A 107 19.97 2.38 3.80
CA VAL A 107 20.38 1.84 5.11
C VAL A 107 21.87 2.06 5.35
N ALA A 108 22.72 1.88 4.33
CA ALA A 108 24.16 2.12 4.46
C ALA A 108 24.46 3.58 4.82
N ILE A 109 23.90 4.54 4.07
CA ILE A 109 24.09 5.97 4.30
C ILE A 109 23.48 6.39 5.63
N ALA A 110 22.26 5.93 5.95
CA ALA A 110 21.59 6.25 7.21
C ALA A 110 22.37 5.74 8.43
N SER A 111 22.99 4.55 8.33
CA SER A 111 23.80 3.99 9.42
C SER A 111 25.06 4.82 9.68
N ILE A 112 25.76 5.26 8.62
CA ILE A 112 26.93 6.14 8.73
C ILE A 112 26.53 7.50 9.31
N ALA A 113 25.44 8.09 8.82
CA ALA A 113 24.93 9.36 9.32
C ALA A 113 24.53 9.28 10.80
N ALA A 114 23.83 8.20 11.20
CA ALA A 114 23.45 7.97 12.60
C ALA A 114 24.69 7.80 13.50
N TYR A 115 25.72 7.09 13.04
CA TYR A 115 26.98 7.00 13.77
C TYR A 115 27.67 8.35 13.93
N GLY A 116 27.73 9.16 12.86
CA GLY A 116 28.26 10.53 12.91
C GLY A 116 27.52 11.42 13.91
N PHE A 117 26.19 11.38 13.90
CA PHE A 117 25.37 12.13 14.84
C PHE A 117 25.55 11.64 16.28
N THR A 118 25.67 10.34 16.54
CA THR A 118 25.85 9.84 17.92
C THR A 118 27.21 10.18 18.50
N ARG A 119 28.29 10.09 17.70
CA ARG A 119 29.65 10.34 18.18
C ARG A 119 29.94 11.83 18.39
N TRP A 120 29.39 12.73 17.58
CA TRP A 120 29.65 14.16 17.67
C TRP A 120 28.68 14.87 18.65
N ARG A 121 29.21 15.58 19.66
CA ARG A 121 28.43 16.30 20.68
C ARG A 121 28.54 17.83 20.60
N GLY A 122 28.69 18.38 19.39
CA GLY A 122 28.82 19.83 19.14
C GLY A 122 27.51 20.52 18.76
N LYS A 123 27.49 21.86 18.82
CA LYS A 123 26.34 22.70 18.38
C LYS A 123 25.98 22.49 16.90
N VAL A 124 26.98 22.16 16.07
CA VAL A 124 26.81 21.88 14.63
C VAL A 124 25.85 20.71 14.39
N ARG A 125 25.91 19.66 15.22
CA ARG A 125 24.95 18.54 15.13
C ARG A 125 23.51 19.01 15.32
N ALA A 126 23.26 19.92 16.25
CA ALA A 126 21.91 20.41 16.52
C ALA A 126 21.35 21.19 15.32
N VAL A 127 22.19 22.00 14.65
CA VAL A 127 21.80 22.74 13.44
C VAL A 127 21.49 21.79 12.28
N ILE A 128 22.38 20.82 12.00
CA ILE A 128 22.17 19.85 10.91
C ILE A 128 20.95 18.96 11.19
N PHE A 129 20.76 18.53 12.44
CA PHE A 129 19.60 17.72 12.81
C PHE A 129 18.30 18.52 12.65
N PHE A 130 18.29 19.78 13.07
CA PHE A 130 17.12 20.64 12.94
C PHE A 130 16.76 20.91 11.46
N SER A 131 17.75 21.18 10.60
CA SER A 131 17.49 21.34 9.16
C SER A 131 16.98 20.04 8.53
N TYR A 132 17.54 18.89 8.89
CA TYR A 132 17.07 17.59 8.40
C TYR A 132 15.59 17.33 8.74
N VAL A 133 15.16 17.64 9.97
CA VAL A 133 13.75 17.49 10.38
C VAL A 133 12.83 18.39 9.55
N ILE A 134 13.23 19.65 9.29
CA ILE A 134 12.45 20.57 8.44
C ILE A 134 12.28 19.99 7.03
N LEU A 135 13.34 19.44 6.45
CA LEU A 135 13.28 18.82 5.13
C LEU A 135 12.37 17.59 5.09
N MET A 136 12.35 16.78 6.16
CA MET A 136 11.48 15.60 6.27
C MET A 136 9.99 15.95 6.43
N LEU A 137 9.69 17.13 6.99
CA LEU A 137 8.32 17.65 7.12
C LEU A 137 7.81 18.29 5.82
N MET A 138 8.67 18.50 4.82
CA MET A 138 8.25 19.09 3.55
C MET A 138 7.24 18.17 2.85
N PRO A 139 6.10 18.71 2.38
CA PRO A 139 5.10 17.92 1.70
C PRO A 139 5.62 17.44 0.34
N TYR A 140 5.20 16.23 -0.05
CA TYR A 140 5.62 15.58 -1.29
C TYR A 140 5.33 16.43 -2.55
N GLN A 141 4.25 17.21 -2.53
CA GLN A 141 3.85 18.07 -3.64
C GLN A 141 4.90 19.13 -3.96
N VAL A 142 5.64 19.62 -2.97
CA VAL A 142 6.66 20.66 -3.15
C VAL A 142 7.98 20.05 -3.65
N THR A 143 8.24 18.78 -3.38
CA THR A 143 9.45 18.08 -3.83
C THR A 143 9.31 17.42 -5.20
N LEU A 144 8.09 17.13 -5.65
CA LEU A 144 7.85 16.47 -6.94
C LEU A 144 8.35 17.29 -8.13
N VAL A 145 8.03 18.59 -8.19
CA VAL A 145 8.44 19.45 -9.31
C VAL A 145 9.97 19.56 -9.39
N PRO A 146 10.70 19.86 -8.30
CA PRO A 146 12.16 19.82 -8.32
C PRO A 146 12.74 18.46 -8.72
N ASN A 147 12.19 17.35 -8.19
CA ASN A 147 12.67 16.01 -8.54
C ASN A 147 12.52 15.72 -10.04
N TYR A 148 11.42 16.17 -10.65
CA TYR A 148 11.21 16.04 -12.09
C TYR A 148 12.21 16.89 -12.89
N LEU A 149 12.43 18.16 -12.52
CA LEU A 149 13.39 19.02 -13.20
C LEU A 149 14.83 18.48 -13.13
N VAL A 150 15.19 17.87 -12.00
CA VAL A 150 16.49 17.21 -11.84
C VAL A 150 16.59 15.96 -12.72
N ALA A 151 15.53 15.14 -12.78
CA ALA A 151 15.49 13.97 -13.66
C ALA A 151 15.62 14.37 -15.14
N ASP A 152 14.87 15.38 -15.57
CA ASP A 152 14.93 15.96 -16.92
C ASP A 152 16.34 16.50 -17.24
N TRP A 153 16.98 17.18 -16.29
CA TRP A 153 18.37 17.64 -16.44
C TRP A 153 19.38 16.49 -16.59
N PHE A 154 19.18 15.39 -15.87
CA PHE A 154 19.98 14.17 -16.00
C PHE A 154 19.60 13.31 -17.21
N GLY A 155 18.54 13.68 -17.95
CA GLY A 155 18.06 12.95 -19.13
C GLY A 155 17.48 11.57 -18.80
N ILE A 156 16.96 11.38 -17.59
CA ILE A 156 16.36 10.13 -17.10
C ILE A 156 14.88 10.27 -16.78
#